data_AF-A0A521H797-F1
#
_entry.id   AF-A0A521H797-F1
#
_cell.length_a   1.000
_cell.length_b   1.000
_cell.length_c   1.000
_cell.angle_alpha   90.00
_cell.angle_beta   90.00
_cell.angle_gamma   90.00
#
_symmetry.space_group_name_H-M   'P 1'
#
loop_
_entity.id
_entity.type
_entity.pdbx_description
1 polymer ?
#
loop_
_entity_poly.entity_id
_entity_poly.type
_entity_poly.pdbx_seq_one_letter_code
_entity_poly.pdbx_strand_id
1 'polypeptide(L)'
;MIDPIRRLLEPLSRRLSLLVSRGTVKASNDARKIQELQVSLLAKETQDGLERFQQYGLTGRPFADAEALVVFLGGSRDHGIVIAVDDRRYRLLGLAEGEVALYDDQGNRVHLKRNHEIEVVAATKITLQATTVRVNGTLETTGDIRDLLGGGGGGSSMEEIRTIYNAHTHPGGGPPSPQMP
;
A
#
# COMPACT_ATOMS: atom_id res chain seq x y z
N MET A 1 4.13 -47.29 29.15
CA MET A 1 5.02 -47.92 28.16
C MET A 1 4.94 -47.06 26.91
N ILE A 2 5.95 -46.24 26.62
CA ILE A 2 5.98 -45.45 25.37
C ILE A 2 6.36 -46.41 24.25
N ASP A 3 5.52 -46.47 23.21
CA ASP A 3 5.67 -47.37 22.05
C ASP A 3 7.07 -47.25 21.40
N PRO A 4 7.75 -48.35 21.03
CA PRO A 4 9.05 -48.33 20.33
C PRO A 4 9.01 -47.48 19.04
N ILE A 5 7.86 -47.47 18.36
CA ILE A 5 7.58 -46.65 17.18
C ILE A 5 7.68 -45.16 17.52
N ARG A 6 7.17 -44.73 18.68
CA ARG A 6 7.19 -43.32 19.09
C ARG A 6 8.62 -42.82 19.30
N ARG A 7 9.51 -43.66 19.82
CA ARG A 7 10.93 -43.33 20.03
C ARG A 7 11.70 -43.21 18.72
N LEU A 8 11.36 -44.03 17.71
CA LEU A 8 11.92 -43.93 16.36
C LEU A 8 11.44 -42.67 15.62
N LEU A 9 10.19 -42.26 15.83
CA LEU A 9 9.60 -41.09 15.17
C LEU A 9 9.89 -39.76 15.87
N GLU A 10 10.47 -39.77 17.07
CA GLU A 10 10.69 -38.57 17.89
C GLU A 10 11.55 -37.50 17.20
N PRO A 11 12.67 -37.82 16.51
CA PRO A 11 13.46 -36.82 15.79
C PRO A 11 12.68 -36.18 14.63
N LEU A 12 11.87 -36.98 13.93
CA LEU A 12 11.04 -36.51 12.83
C LEU A 12 9.93 -35.58 13.34
N SER A 13 9.21 -36.00 14.39
CA SER A 13 8.17 -35.21 15.04
C SER A 13 8.70 -33.85 15.52
N ARG A 14 9.92 -33.83 16.07
CA ARG A 14 10.58 -32.59 16.48
C ARG A 14 10.87 -31.67 15.30
N ARG A 15 11.45 -32.20 14.21
CA ARG A 15 11.70 -31.39 12.99
C ARG A 15 10.41 -30.84 12.39
N LEU A 16 9.37 -31.66 12.31
CA LEU A 16 8.04 -31.22 11.84
C LEU A 16 7.48 -30.09 12.70
N SER A 17 7.63 -30.17 14.02
CA SER A 17 7.18 -29.14 14.96
C SER A 17 7.94 -27.82 14.82
N LEU A 18 9.13 -27.83 14.24
CA LEU A 18 9.97 -26.63 14.05
C LEU A 18 9.81 -26.00 12.66
N LEU A 19 9.11 -26.64 11.72
CA LEU A 19 9.00 -26.19 10.33
C LEU A 19 8.37 -24.82 10.17
N VAL A 20 7.38 -24.47 11.00
CA VAL A 20 6.63 -23.22 10.88
C VAL A 20 6.53 -22.58 12.25
N SER A 21 6.88 -21.30 12.32
CA SER A 21 6.72 -20.51 13.54
C SER A 21 6.03 -19.19 13.23
N ARG A 22 5.16 -18.80 14.16
CA ARG A 22 4.66 -17.43 14.25
C ARG A 22 5.61 -16.61 15.11
N GLY A 23 5.71 -15.32 14.84
CA GLY A 23 6.51 -14.39 15.60
C GLY A 23 6.07 -12.96 15.39
N THR A 24 6.85 -12.05 15.99
CA THR A 24 6.67 -10.60 15.87
C THR A 24 7.96 -9.97 15.40
N VAL A 25 7.88 -9.06 14.43
CA VAL A 25 9.02 -8.28 13.94
C VAL A 25 9.59 -7.41 15.06
N LYS A 26 10.91 -7.35 15.19
CA LYS A 26 11.62 -6.45 16.10
C LYS A 26 12.39 -5.37 15.37
N ALA A 27 12.98 -5.72 14.22
CA ALA A 27 13.64 -4.76 13.35
C ALA A 27 13.52 -5.19 11.88
N SER A 28 13.59 -4.22 10.98
CA SER A 28 13.63 -4.44 9.52
C SER A 28 14.82 -3.71 8.89
N ASN A 29 15.63 -4.46 8.16
CA ASN A 29 16.74 -3.97 7.35
C ASN A 29 16.35 -3.98 5.87
N ASP A 30 16.07 -2.79 5.34
CA ASP A 30 15.56 -2.58 3.98
C ASP A 30 16.66 -2.11 3.00
N ALA A 31 17.93 -2.08 3.44
CA ALA A 31 19.06 -1.64 2.61
C ALA A 31 19.69 -2.77 1.77
N ARG A 32 19.30 -4.02 2.02
CA ARG A 32 19.80 -5.22 1.34
C ARG A 32 18.98 -5.51 0.07
N LYS A 33 19.51 -6.36 -0.82
CA LYS A 33 18.80 -6.77 -2.05
C LYS A 33 17.51 -7.56 -1.76
N ILE A 34 17.54 -8.36 -0.70
CA ILE A 34 16.37 -9.00 -0.10
C ILE A 34 16.22 -8.39 1.29
N GLN A 35 15.00 -7.99 1.67
CA GLN A 35 14.75 -7.40 2.97
C GLN A 35 15.02 -8.44 4.07
N GLU A 36 15.78 -8.05 5.09
CA GLU A 36 16.08 -8.90 6.25
C GLU A 36 15.27 -8.44 7.46
N LEU A 37 14.73 -9.38 8.23
CA LEU A 37 13.98 -9.11 9.45
C LEU A 37 14.63 -9.77 10.67
N GLN A 38 14.62 -9.04 11.77
CA GLN A 38 14.78 -9.62 13.10
C GLN A 38 13.39 -9.96 13.64
N VAL A 39 13.16 -11.21 14.01
CA VAL A 39 11.86 -11.72 14.45
C VAL A 39 12.01 -12.41 15.80
N SER A 40 11.17 -12.02 16.75
CA SER A 40 10.98 -12.77 18.00
C SER A 40 9.95 -13.87 17.78
N LEU A 41 10.33 -15.10 18.08
CA LEU A 41 9.56 -16.33 17.88
C LEU A 41 9.08 -16.88 19.24
N LEU A 42 8.45 -18.05 19.23
CA LEU A 42 8.01 -18.72 20.45
C LEU A 42 9.20 -19.02 21.40
N ALA A 43 8.91 -19.13 22.70
CA ALA A 43 9.88 -19.50 23.75
C ALA A 43 11.08 -18.53 23.96
N LYS A 44 10.89 -17.22 23.71
CA LYS A 44 11.92 -16.17 23.87
C LYS A 44 13.11 -16.30 22.91
N GLU A 45 12.92 -16.98 21.80
CA GLU A 45 13.91 -17.03 20.73
C GLU A 45 13.81 -15.77 19.86
N THR A 46 14.95 -15.19 19.51
CA THR A 46 15.04 -14.11 18.52
C THR A 46 15.95 -14.59 17.40
N GLN A 47 15.44 -14.54 16.18
CA GLN A 47 16.19 -14.84 14.97
C GLN A 47 16.48 -13.54 14.25
N ASP A 48 17.71 -13.38 13.80
CA ASP A 48 18.18 -12.20 13.09
C ASP A 48 18.60 -12.56 11.67
N GLY A 49 18.57 -11.57 10.78
CA GLY A 49 18.95 -11.77 9.37
C GLY A 49 18.02 -12.70 8.60
N LEU A 50 16.77 -12.89 9.04
CA LEU A 50 15.81 -13.72 8.30
C LEU A 50 15.39 -13.03 7.00
N GLU A 51 15.62 -13.70 5.88
CA GLU A 51 15.20 -13.19 4.58
C GLU A 51 13.68 -13.15 4.47
N ARG A 52 13.12 -12.01 4.05
CA ARG A 52 11.70 -11.86 3.76
C ARG A 52 11.46 -11.82 2.26
N PHE A 53 10.79 -12.84 1.78
CA PHE A 53 10.36 -12.90 0.40
C PHE A 53 9.04 -12.14 0.25
N GLN A 54 8.99 -11.24 -0.73
CA GLN A 54 7.83 -10.42 -1.05
C GLN A 54 7.40 -10.70 -2.50
N GLN A 55 6.14 -10.41 -2.82
CA GLN A 55 5.66 -10.54 -4.19
C GLN A 55 6.28 -9.45 -5.06
N TYR A 56 6.78 -9.82 -6.25
CA TYR A 56 7.36 -8.84 -7.18
C TYR A 56 6.36 -7.74 -7.51
N GLY A 57 6.82 -6.48 -7.50
CA GLY A 57 5.98 -5.29 -7.69
C GLY A 57 5.29 -4.79 -6.43
N LEU A 58 5.36 -5.52 -5.30
CA LEU A 58 4.89 -5.08 -3.99
C LEU A 58 6.04 -5.13 -3.00
N THR A 59 6.30 -4.02 -2.33
CA THR A 59 7.26 -3.96 -1.22
C THR A 59 6.69 -3.11 -0.10
N GLY A 60 6.93 -3.53 1.13
CA GLY A 60 6.58 -2.76 2.31
C GLY A 60 7.61 -2.98 3.41
N ARG A 61 7.83 -1.95 4.24
CA ARG A 61 8.69 -2.05 5.41
C ARG A 61 7.82 -2.17 6.66
N PRO A 62 7.80 -3.33 7.33
CA PRO A 62 6.90 -3.56 8.44
C PRO A 62 7.39 -2.81 9.68
N PHE A 63 6.44 -2.35 10.49
CA PHE A 63 6.71 -1.78 11.79
C PHE A 63 7.18 -2.86 12.78
N ALA A 64 7.84 -2.42 13.85
CA ALA A 64 8.05 -3.28 15.00
C ALA A 64 6.71 -3.78 15.55
N ASP A 65 6.73 -5.02 16.04
CA ASP A 65 5.61 -5.78 16.56
C ASP A 65 4.55 -6.24 15.51
N ALA A 66 4.80 -6.04 14.21
CA ALA A 66 4.01 -6.68 13.16
C ALA A 66 4.14 -8.21 13.23
N GLU A 67 3.08 -8.94 12.86
CA GLU A 67 3.07 -10.40 12.86
C GLU A 67 3.86 -10.97 11.69
N ALA A 68 4.74 -11.93 11.96
CA ALA A 68 5.49 -12.65 10.94
C ALA A 68 5.17 -14.15 10.96
N LEU A 69 5.13 -14.75 9.77
CA LEU A 69 5.12 -16.19 9.57
C LEU A 69 6.45 -16.62 8.97
N VAL A 70 7.15 -17.51 9.68
CA VAL A 70 8.49 -17.98 9.32
C VAL A 70 8.46 -19.48 9.04
N VAL A 71 9.07 -19.88 7.93
CA VAL A 71 9.28 -21.27 7.55
C VAL A 71 10.74 -21.62 7.74
N PHE A 72 11.02 -22.71 8.45
CA PHE A 72 12.35 -23.24 8.72
C PHE A 72 12.60 -24.47 7.87
N LEU A 73 13.48 -24.34 6.87
CA LEU A 73 13.73 -25.43 5.92
C LEU A 73 14.31 -26.66 6.64
N GLY A 74 13.68 -27.82 6.44
CA GLY A 74 14.08 -29.07 7.09
C GLY A 74 13.89 -29.10 8.61
N GLY A 75 13.22 -28.10 9.18
CA GLY A 75 13.04 -27.94 10.63
C GLY A 75 14.29 -27.42 11.34
N SER A 76 15.24 -26.82 10.60
CA SER A 76 16.44 -26.19 11.17
C SER A 76 16.20 -24.71 11.47
N ARG A 77 16.50 -24.27 12.69
CA ARG A 77 16.33 -22.87 13.11
C ARG A 77 17.34 -21.91 12.48
N ASP A 78 18.42 -22.45 11.93
CA ASP A 78 19.47 -21.66 11.25
C ASP A 78 19.07 -21.22 9.83
N HIS A 79 17.98 -21.76 9.27
CA HIS A 79 17.56 -21.50 7.89
C HIS A 79 16.06 -21.15 7.84
N GLY A 80 15.73 -20.01 8.43
CA GLY A 80 14.38 -19.45 8.42
C GLY A 80 14.14 -18.47 7.27
N ILE A 81 12.96 -18.52 6.68
CA ILE A 81 12.50 -17.59 5.65
C ILE A 81 11.16 -17.01 6.08
N VAL A 82 11.03 -15.69 6.07
CA VAL A 82 9.77 -15.01 6.33
C VAL A 82 8.95 -14.98 5.03
N ILE A 83 7.78 -15.62 5.05
CA ILE A 83 6.92 -15.76 3.87
C ILE A 83 5.69 -14.85 3.91
N ALA A 84 5.34 -14.35 5.08
CA ALA A 84 4.23 -13.42 5.25
C ALA A 84 4.49 -12.51 6.46
N VAL A 85 4.11 -11.24 6.31
CA VAL A 85 4.08 -10.26 7.40
C VAL A 85 2.79 -9.48 7.26
N ASP A 86 2.06 -9.33 8.36
CA ASP A 86 0.84 -8.53 8.45
C ASP A 86 0.88 -7.70 9.74
N ASP A 87 0.10 -6.63 9.80
CA ASP A 87 0.02 -5.77 10.97
C ASP A 87 -1.45 -5.51 11.31
N ARG A 88 -1.95 -6.25 12.31
CA ARG A 88 -3.36 -6.14 12.71
C ARG A 88 -3.78 -4.73 13.15
N ARG A 89 -2.83 -3.86 13.54
CA ARG A 89 -3.13 -2.49 13.99
C ARG A 89 -3.63 -1.62 12.84
N TYR A 90 -3.16 -1.90 11.62
CA TYR A 90 -3.43 -1.09 10.44
C TYR A 90 -4.24 -1.84 9.38
N ARG A 91 -4.55 -3.12 9.60
CA ARG A 91 -5.35 -3.95 8.70
C ARG A 91 -6.65 -3.25 8.31
N LEU A 92 -6.81 -2.97 7.02
CA LEU A 92 -8.03 -2.34 6.49
C LEU A 92 -9.28 -3.23 6.67
N LEU A 93 -10.23 -2.82 7.50
CA LEU A 93 -11.44 -3.58 7.79
C LEU A 93 -12.62 -3.17 6.89
N GLY A 94 -13.67 -3.99 6.85
CA GLY A 94 -14.95 -3.64 6.21
C GLY A 94 -15.02 -3.84 4.70
N LEU A 95 -14.07 -4.56 4.10
CA LEU A 95 -14.14 -4.95 2.68
C LEU A 95 -15.28 -5.95 2.47
N ALA A 96 -16.05 -5.76 1.39
CA ALA A 96 -16.96 -6.80 0.94
C ALA A 96 -16.18 -7.98 0.36
N GLU A 97 -16.80 -9.16 0.32
CA GLU A 97 -16.17 -10.35 -0.26
C GLU A 97 -15.77 -10.10 -1.72
N GLY A 98 -14.50 -10.41 -2.04
CA GLY A 98 -13.93 -10.21 -3.37
C GLY A 98 -13.42 -8.79 -3.66
N GLU A 99 -13.48 -7.86 -2.71
CA GLU A 99 -12.80 -6.56 -2.83
C GLU A 99 -11.31 -6.67 -2.51
N VAL A 100 -10.52 -5.79 -3.11
CA VAL A 100 -9.06 -5.76 -2.95
C VAL A 100 -8.62 -4.32 -2.73
N ALA A 101 -7.67 -4.12 -1.82
CA ALA A 101 -7.11 -2.80 -1.57
C ALA A 101 -5.62 -2.84 -1.25
N LEU A 102 -4.91 -1.79 -1.66
CA LEU A 102 -3.59 -1.41 -1.16
C LEU A 102 -3.78 -0.27 -0.16
N TYR A 103 -3.09 -0.34 0.99
CA TYR A 103 -3.27 0.62 2.08
C TYR A 103 -2.00 0.77 2.92
N ASP A 104 -1.91 1.83 3.71
CA ASP A 104 -0.87 2.06 4.72
C ASP A 104 -1.43 2.48 6.08
N ASP A 105 -0.55 2.68 7.06
CA ASP A 105 -0.89 3.11 8.43
C ASP A 105 -1.40 4.56 8.52
N GLN A 106 -1.20 5.35 7.48
CA GLN A 106 -1.56 6.77 7.44
C GLN A 106 -2.93 7.02 6.79
N GLY A 107 -3.66 5.96 6.44
CA GLY A 107 -4.98 6.04 5.86
C GLY A 107 -5.00 6.27 4.35
N ASN A 108 -3.84 6.20 3.67
CA ASN A 108 -3.81 6.19 2.22
C ASN A 108 -4.31 4.83 1.71
N ARG A 109 -5.10 4.82 0.63
CA ARG A 109 -5.55 3.57 0.01
C ARG A 109 -5.89 3.69 -1.47
N VAL A 110 -5.79 2.55 -2.15
CA VAL A 110 -6.38 2.28 -3.47
C VAL A 110 -7.29 1.06 -3.31
N HIS A 111 -8.60 1.24 -3.45
CA HIS A 111 -9.61 0.21 -3.18
C HIS A 111 -10.43 -0.09 -4.44
N LEU A 112 -10.39 -1.35 -4.87
CA LEU A 112 -11.19 -1.89 -5.98
C LEU A 112 -12.48 -2.48 -5.38
N LYS A 113 -13.59 -1.78 -5.57
CA LYS A 113 -14.90 -2.11 -5.00
C LYS A 113 -15.76 -2.95 -5.95
N ARG A 114 -16.79 -3.63 -5.42
CA ARG A 114 -17.68 -4.49 -6.23
C ARG A 114 -18.58 -3.75 -7.21
N ASN A 115 -18.85 -2.47 -6.99
CA ASN A 115 -19.67 -1.60 -7.83
C ASN A 115 -18.89 -1.00 -9.03
N HIS A 116 -17.74 -1.57 -9.40
CA HIS A 116 -16.85 -1.08 -10.45
C HIS A 116 -16.22 0.31 -10.16
N GLU A 117 -16.21 0.70 -8.89
CA GLU A 117 -15.56 1.92 -8.42
C GLU A 117 -14.13 1.60 -7.97
N ILE A 118 -13.18 2.44 -8.38
CA ILE A 118 -11.82 2.46 -7.85
C ILE A 118 -11.70 3.73 -7.00
N GLU A 119 -11.58 3.56 -5.70
CA GLU A 119 -11.43 4.68 -4.78
C GLU A 119 -9.94 4.88 -4.44
N VAL A 120 -9.42 6.07 -4.74
CA VAL A 120 -8.07 6.48 -4.38
C VAL A 120 -8.15 7.56 -3.31
N VAL A 121 -7.69 7.24 -2.10
CA VAL A 121 -7.65 8.16 -0.96
C VAL A 121 -6.20 8.44 -0.61
N ALA A 122 -5.85 9.72 -0.51
CA ALA A 122 -4.57 10.16 0.02
C ALA A 122 -4.79 11.23 1.09
N ALA A 123 -4.02 11.18 2.17
CA ALA A 123 -4.17 12.10 3.29
C ALA A 123 -3.85 13.57 2.93
N THR A 124 -2.93 13.77 1.97
CA THR A 124 -2.43 15.12 1.65
C THR A 124 -2.55 15.46 0.16
N LYS A 125 -2.04 14.60 -0.73
CA LYS A 125 -1.94 14.93 -2.16
C LYS A 125 -1.81 13.66 -3.01
N ILE A 126 -2.50 13.67 -4.15
CA ILE A 126 -2.26 12.74 -5.27
C ILE A 126 -1.46 13.49 -6.34
N THR A 127 -0.37 12.90 -6.83
CA THR A 127 0.45 13.47 -7.93
C THR A 127 0.47 12.49 -9.09
N LEU A 128 0.13 12.96 -10.29
CA LEU A 128 0.19 12.18 -11.53
C LEU A 128 1.31 12.76 -12.41
N GLN A 129 2.32 11.95 -12.71
CA GLN A 129 3.43 12.36 -13.57
C GLN A 129 3.48 11.46 -14.80
N ALA A 130 3.15 12.03 -15.95
CA ALA A 130 3.19 11.35 -17.25
C ALA A 130 3.33 12.40 -18.36
N THR A 131 3.79 11.98 -19.55
CA THR A 131 3.77 12.84 -20.75
C THR A 131 2.35 13.27 -21.12
N THR A 132 1.39 12.37 -20.94
CA THR A 132 -0.03 12.62 -21.21
C THR A 132 -0.87 11.97 -20.12
N VAL A 133 -1.75 12.74 -19.49
CA VAL A 133 -2.84 12.25 -18.66
C VAL A 133 -4.13 12.45 -19.43
N ARG A 134 -4.89 11.37 -19.67
CA ARG A 134 -6.16 11.40 -20.43
C ARG A 134 -7.28 10.84 -19.57
N VAL A 135 -8.36 11.61 -19.43
CA VAL A 135 -9.61 11.18 -18.82
C VAL A 135 -10.63 10.97 -19.93
N ASN A 136 -11.16 9.75 -20.06
CA ASN A 136 -12.25 9.45 -21.00
C ASN A 136 -13.58 9.40 -20.23
N GLY A 137 -14.28 10.54 -20.22
CA GLY A 137 -15.47 10.76 -19.42
C GLY A 137 -15.49 12.17 -18.84
N THR A 138 -16.43 12.43 -17.93
CA THR A 138 -16.53 13.71 -17.24
C THR A 138 -15.50 13.79 -16.10
N LEU A 139 -14.79 14.92 -16.00
CA LEU A 139 -13.97 15.27 -14.85
C LEU A 139 -14.76 16.24 -13.97
N GLU A 140 -15.22 15.77 -12.81
CA GLU A 140 -15.89 16.60 -11.81
C GLU A 140 -14.89 17.05 -10.75
N THR A 141 -14.88 18.35 -10.45
CA THR A 141 -13.97 18.96 -9.46
C THR A 141 -14.75 19.93 -8.58
N THR A 142 -14.54 19.85 -7.27
CA THR A 142 -15.16 20.75 -6.29
C THR A 142 -14.28 21.95 -5.96
N GLY A 143 -12.98 21.86 -6.24
CA GLY A 143 -12.02 22.96 -6.12
C GLY A 143 -11.55 23.46 -7.49
N ASP A 144 -10.59 24.39 -7.47
CA ASP A 144 -10.06 25.00 -8.69
C ASP A 144 -9.32 24.00 -9.60
N ILE A 145 -9.55 24.14 -10.91
CA ILE A 145 -8.63 23.64 -11.93
C ILE A 145 -7.69 24.79 -12.30
N ARG A 146 -6.39 24.60 -12.05
CA ARG A 146 -5.33 25.57 -12.36
C ARG A 146 -4.34 24.96 -13.35
N ASP A 147 -4.08 25.67 -14.43
CA ASP A 147 -3.15 25.24 -15.48
C ASP A 147 -1.79 25.95 -15.35
N LEU A 148 -0.70 25.33 -15.82
CA LEU A 148 0.66 25.88 -15.91
C LEU A 148 1.25 26.50 -14.63
N LEU A 149 0.89 26.01 -13.44
CA LEU A 149 1.49 26.45 -12.17
C LEU A 149 2.99 26.11 -12.11
N GLY A 150 3.84 27.10 -11.83
CA GLY A 150 5.29 26.93 -11.62
C GLY A 150 6.17 27.02 -12.88
N GLY A 151 5.59 27.10 -14.08
CA GLY A 151 6.32 27.20 -15.35
C GLY A 151 6.72 28.62 -15.78
N GLY A 152 6.83 29.58 -14.84
CA GLY A 152 7.18 30.98 -15.14
C GLY A 152 6.13 31.82 -15.87
N GLY A 153 5.09 31.19 -16.43
CA GLY A 153 4.06 31.83 -17.26
C GLY A 153 2.82 32.37 -16.53
N GLY A 154 2.79 32.37 -15.19
CA GLY A 154 1.66 32.91 -14.43
C GLY A 154 0.33 32.21 -14.73
N GLY A 155 0.25 30.90 -14.48
CA GLY A 155 -0.94 30.10 -14.75
C GLY A 155 -2.24 30.70 -14.19
N SER A 156 -3.35 30.51 -14.91
CA SER A 156 -4.69 30.98 -14.53
C SER A 156 -5.60 29.82 -14.12
N SER A 157 -6.63 30.09 -13.32
CA SER A 157 -7.66 29.09 -13.00
C SER A 157 -8.83 29.13 -13.98
N MET A 158 -9.56 28.02 -14.13
CA MET A 158 -10.81 28.00 -14.91
C MET A 158 -11.89 28.94 -14.33
N GLU A 159 -11.85 29.22 -13.02
CA GLU A 159 -12.72 30.21 -12.39
C GLU A 159 -12.34 31.64 -12.77
N GLU A 160 -11.05 31.96 -12.76
CA GLU A 160 -10.53 33.28 -13.16
C GLU A 160 -10.88 33.58 -14.63
N ILE A 161 -10.66 32.61 -15.52
CA ILE A 161 -11.02 32.73 -16.93
C ILE A 161 -12.52 32.95 -17.11
N ARG A 162 -13.38 32.21 -16.39
CA ARG A 162 -14.84 32.40 -16.42
C ARG A 162 -15.25 33.78 -15.93
N THR A 163 -14.58 34.31 -14.90
CA THR A 163 -14.88 35.63 -14.36
C THR A 163 -14.57 36.73 -15.38
N ILE A 164 -13.38 36.69 -15.99
CA ILE A 164 -12.99 37.64 -17.04
C ILE A 164 -13.94 37.52 -18.24
N TYR A 165 -14.25 36.30 -18.67
CA TYR A 165 -15.17 36.06 -19.78
C TYR A 165 -16.60 36.53 -19.48
N ASN A 166 -17.14 36.32 -18.29
CA ASN A 166 -18.51 36.76 -17.99
C ASN A 166 -18.62 38.29 -17.81
N ALA A 167 -17.53 38.95 -17.42
CA ALA A 167 -17.48 40.39 -17.20
C ALA A 167 -17.05 41.20 -18.42
N HIS A 168 -16.50 40.57 -19.47
CA HIS A 168 -15.99 41.33 -20.62
C HIS A 168 -17.12 42.05 -21.36
N THR A 169 -16.82 43.25 -21.88
CA THR A 169 -17.75 44.05 -22.69
C THR A 169 -17.08 44.47 -23.98
N HIS A 170 -17.85 44.67 -25.05
CA HIS A 170 -17.33 45.20 -26.32
C HIS A 170 -17.48 46.73 -26.40
N PRO A 171 -16.55 47.46 -27.04
CA PRO A 171 -16.66 48.91 -27.24
C PRO A 171 -17.93 49.25 -28.04
N GLY A 172 -18.85 50.00 -27.44
CA GLY A 172 -20.10 50.44 -28.08
C GLY A 172 -21.29 49.48 -27.98
N GLY A 173 -21.18 48.38 -27.23
CA GLY A 173 -22.28 47.41 -27.03
C GLY A 173 -22.50 47.07 -25.55
N GLY A 174 -23.71 46.58 -25.24
CA GLY A 174 -24.03 46.01 -23.93
C GLY A 174 -23.23 44.72 -23.65
N PRO A 175 -23.34 44.15 -22.43
CA PRO A 175 -22.66 42.89 -22.10
C PRO A 175 -22.99 41.81 -23.14
N PRO A 176 -22.03 40.92 -23.45
CA PRO A 176 -22.24 39.84 -24.40
C PRO A 176 -23.45 39.02 -23.97
N SER A 177 -24.34 38.74 -24.92
CA SER A 177 -25.47 37.85 -24.67
C SER A 177 -24.92 36.45 -24.34
N PRO A 178 -25.42 35.75 -23.30
CA PRO A 178 -24.97 34.40 -23.00
C PRO A 178 -25.19 33.51 -24.24
N GLN A 179 -24.09 33.13 -24.89
CA GLN A 179 -24.09 32.27 -26.07
C GLN A 179 -23.16 31.09 -25.83
N MET A 180 -23.39 30.33 -24.77
CA MET A 180 -23.00 28.91 -24.70
C MET A 180 -24.03 28.19 -23.80
N PRO A 181 -24.37 26.92 -24.11
CA PRO A 181 -25.30 26.12 -23.32
C PRO A 181 -24.79 25.81 -21.91
#